data_AF-A0A499VKS7-F1
#
_entry.id   AF-A0A499VKS7-F1
#
_cell.length_a   1.000
_cell.length_b   1.000
_cell.length_c   1.000
_cell.angle_alpha   90.00
_cell.angle_beta   90.00
_cell.angle_gamma   90.00
#
_symmetry.space_group_name_H-M   'P 1'
#
loop_
_entity.id
_entity.type
_entity.pdbx_description
1 polymer ?
#
loop_
_entity_poly.entity_id
_entity_poly.type
_entity_poly.pdbx_seq_one_letter_code
_entity_poly.pdbx_strand_id
1 'polypeptide(L)'
;MTLLPAVPDGPGGEHSALRPLYEASAHRYAGAAVAPVLSDDWSGRIVSTHAPDIMRDLARRFGGERPPLYPKGMEAEIEAVGHLCEQGINATAQRAGRADADDAERDSALGSLLRTLRSLEGRLARQDYLLGDRLTAADIELWVSLVQLDTVHRWHLDASAVHRVADHPALWAYARRLAGDPAFGAHLDLDGIARRHHAHCRGLEAAGAAVQIVEWAAHAPDRTASRQG
;
A
#
# COMPACT_ATOMS: atom_id res chain seq x y z
N MET A 1 -3.35 9.17 -17.50
CA MET A 1 -2.69 8.25 -16.54
C MET A 1 -2.40 6.96 -17.27
N THR A 2 -1.15 6.52 -17.27
CA THR A 2 -0.73 5.28 -17.91
C THR A 2 -0.47 4.23 -16.83
N LEU A 3 -1.18 3.11 -16.89
CA LEU A 3 -0.92 1.98 -15.99
C LEU A 3 0.18 1.11 -16.56
N LEU A 4 1.19 0.83 -15.75
CA LEU A 4 2.27 -0.08 -16.10
C LEU A 4 1.86 -1.52 -15.80
N PRO A 5 2.46 -2.52 -16.48
CA PRO A 5 2.28 -3.92 -16.12
C PRO A 5 2.53 -4.15 -14.63
N ALA A 6 1.75 -5.03 -14.01
CA ALA A 6 1.87 -5.28 -12.57
C ALA A 6 3.25 -5.81 -12.17
N VAL A 7 3.91 -6.59 -13.05
CA VAL A 7 5.25 -7.13 -12.84
C VAL A 7 6.25 -6.25 -13.60
N PRO A 8 7.21 -5.61 -12.89
CA PRO A 8 8.36 -4.97 -13.51
C PRO A 8 9.16 -5.93 -14.41
N ASP A 9 9.74 -5.41 -15.50
CA ASP A 9 10.46 -6.19 -16.50
C ASP A 9 11.99 -6.19 -16.30
N GLY A 10 12.50 -5.40 -15.34
CA GLY A 10 13.90 -5.48 -14.91
C GLY A 10 14.10 -6.03 -13.50
N PRO A 11 15.30 -6.58 -13.22
CA PRO A 11 15.60 -7.34 -11.99
C PRO A 11 15.54 -6.51 -10.70
N GLY A 12 15.64 -5.18 -10.81
CA GLY A 12 15.55 -4.25 -9.69
C GLY A 12 14.14 -3.74 -9.38
N GLY A 13 13.10 -4.30 -10.00
CA GLY A 13 11.73 -3.77 -9.89
C GLY A 13 11.45 -2.57 -10.81
N GLU A 14 12.27 -2.40 -11.84
CA GLU A 14 12.18 -1.32 -12.82
C GLU A 14 11.27 -1.64 -14.01
N HIS A 15 10.70 -0.60 -14.59
CA HIS A 15 9.92 -0.66 -15.82
C HIS A 15 10.71 -0.04 -16.98
N SER A 16 11.08 -0.83 -18.00
CA SER A 16 11.83 -0.33 -19.16
C SER A 16 11.11 0.81 -19.87
N ALA A 17 9.77 0.81 -19.84
CA ALA A 17 8.92 1.88 -20.39
C ALA A 17 9.18 3.25 -19.72
N LEU A 18 9.69 3.30 -18.49
CA LEU A 18 10.03 4.53 -17.78
C LEU A 18 11.45 5.03 -18.08
N ARG A 19 12.33 4.18 -18.63
CA ARG A 19 13.75 4.51 -18.87
C ARG A 19 13.94 5.82 -19.63
N PRO A 20 13.21 6.11 -20.74
CA PRO A 20 13.40 7.36 -21.49
C PRO A 20 13.17 8.61 -20.64
N LEU A 21 12.17 8.58 -19.74
CA LEU A 21 11.87 9.72 -18.85
C LEU A 21 13.02 10.00 -17.88
N TYR A 22 13.61 8.94 -17.31
CA TYR A 22 14.74 9.06 -16.40
C TYR A 22 16.00 9.57 -17.11
N GLU A 23 16.30 9.05 -18.31
CA GLU A 23 17.44 9.49 -19.12
C GLU A 23 17.31 10.95 -19.59
N ALA A 24 16.09 11.39 -19.92
CA ALA A 24 15.80 12.78 -20.29
C ALA A 24 15.95 13.76 -19.11
N SER A 25 15.82 13.26 -17.88
CA SER A 25 15.81 14.07 -16.65
C SER A 25 17.17 14.10 -15.94
N ALA A 26 18.00 13.08 -16.13
CA ALA A 26 19.32 12.99 -15.54
C ALA A 26 20.34 12.40 -16.54
N HIS A 27 21.41 13.16 -16.79
CA HIS A 27 22.48 12.71 -17.68
C HIS A 27 23.14 11.44 -17.12
N ARG A 28 23.20 10.37 -17.93
CA ARG A 28 23.75 9.05 -17.56
C ARG A 28 23.10 8.45 -16.31
N TYR A 29 21.77 8.52 -16.21
CA TYR A 29 21.03 7.89 -15.13
C TYR A 29 21.34 6.37 -15.04
N ALA A 30 21.94 5.94 -13.93
CA ALA A 30 22.35 4.56 -13.70
C ALA A 30 21.42 3.79 -12.73
N GLY A 31 20.38 4.45 -12.20
CA GLY A 31 19.46 3.84 -11.23
C GLY A 31 18.34 3.02 -11.88
N ALA A 32 17.50 2.44 -11.03
CA ALA A 32 16.30 1.71 -11.44
C ALA A 32 15.16 2.68 -11.82
N ALA A 33 14.57 2.49 -13.00
CA ALA A 33 13.44 3.30 -13.45
C ALA A 33 12.13 2.78 -12.83
N VAL A 34 11.72 3.34 -11.69
CA VAL A 34 10.62 2.81 -10.86
C VAL A 34 9.39 3.70 -10.88
N ALA A 35 8.23 3.09 -10.71
CA ALA A 35 6.96 3.80 -10.56
C ALA A 35 6.70 4.14 -9.07
N PRO A 36 5.87 5.16 -8.78
CA PRO A 36 5.16 6.05 -9.71
C PRO A 36 6.05 7.19 -10.25
N VAL A 37 5.67 7.71 -11.42
CA VAL A 37 6.33 8.86 -12.07
C VAL A 37 5.26 9.88 -12.49
N LEU A 38 5.46 11.14 -12.11
CA LEU A 38 4.79 12.28 -12.73
C LEU A 38 5.76 12.89 -13.74
N SER A 39 5.37 12.94 -15.01
CA SER A 39 6.17 13.51 -16.10
C SER A 39 5.47 14.69 -16.77
N ASP A 40 6.26 15.55 -17.39
CA ASP A 40 5.80 16.54 -18.35
C ASP A 40 5.91 15.95 -19.76
N ASP A 41 4.76 15.74 -20.41
CA ASP A 41 4.67 15.15 -21.75
C ASP A 41 5.31 16.04 -22.83
N TRP A 42 5.39 17.36 -22.61
CA TRP A 42 5.98 18.27 -23.59
C TRP A 42 7.52 18.16 -23.61
N SER A 43 8.16 18.17 -22.44
CA SER A 43 9.63 18.04 -22.35
C SER A 43 10.11 16.59 -22.29
N GLY A 44 9.22 15.62 -22.02
CA GLY A 44 9.58 14.22 -21.78
C GLY A 44 10.36 14.00 -20.49
N ARG A 45 10.30 14.96 -19.54
CA ARG A 45 11.06 14.92 -18.29
C ARG A 45 10.18 14.59 -17.09
N ILE A 46 10.81 14.03 -16.07
CA ILE A 46 10.23 13.74 -14.76
C ILE A 46 10.05 15.05 -14.00
N VAL A 47 8.83 15.27 -13.53
CA VAL A 47 8.49 16.32 -12.56
C VAL A 47 8.72 15.82 -11.14
N SER A 48 8.25 14.61 -10.82
CA SER A 48 8.46 13.99 -9.51
C SER A 48 8.35 12.46 -9.58
N THR A 49 9.11 11.80 -8.71
CA THR A 49 9.00 10.36 -8.41
C THR A 49 8.62 10.12 -6.94
N HIS A 50 8.37 11.19 -6.18
CA HIS A 50 8.01 11.09 -4.76
C HIS A 50 6.50 10.98 -4.63
N ALA A 51 5.99 9.76 -4.42
CA ALA A 51 4.56 9.46 -4.42
C ALA A 51 3.74 10.37 -3.47
N PRO A 52 4.16 10.64 -2.22
CA PRO A 52 3.43 11.56 -1.33
C PRO A 52 3.30 12.98 -1.90
N ASP A 53 4.34 13.51 -2.54
CA ASP A 53 4.28 14.84 -3.17
C ASP A 53 3.36 14.84 -4.37
N ILE A 54 3.44 13.80 -5.22
CA ILE A 54 2.56 13.65 -6.39
C ILE A 54 1.10 13.65 -5.94
N MET A 55 0.76 12.81 -4.96
CA MET A 55 -0.62 12.69 -4.46
C MET A 55 -1.11 14.00 -3.82
N ARG A 56 -0.27 14.66 -3.03
CA ARG A 56 -0.58 15.95 -2.40
C ARG A 56 -0.81 17.05 -3.42
N ASP A 57 0.06 17.17 -4.41
CA ASP A 57 -0.05 18.20 -5.44
C ASP A 57 -1.27 17.95 -6.34
N LEU A 58 -1.53 16.70 -6.70
CA LEU A 58 -2.73 16.32 -7.44
C LEU A 58 -4.01 16.67 -6.66
N ALA A 59 -4.07 16.29 -5.38
CA ALA A 59 -5.23 16.58 -4.53
C ALA A 59 -5.46 18.08 -4.35
N ARG A 60 -4.40 18.88 -4.20
CA ARG A 60 -4.52 20.33 -3.97
C ARG A 60 -4.82 21.12 -5.23
N ARG A 61 -4.25 20.75 -6.38
CA ARG A 61 -4.37 21.53 -7.62
C ARG A 61 -5.48 21.04 -8.54
N PHE A 62 -5.88 19.78 -8.43
CA PHE A 62 -6.83 19.13 -9.34
C PHE A 62 -7.98 18.41 -8.61
N GLY A 63 -8.17 18.65 -7.31
CA GLY A 63 -9.20 17.99 -6.48
C GLY A 63 -10.66 18.37 -6.80
N GLY A 64 -10.89 19.45 -7.56
CA GLY A 64 -12.23 19.93 -7.91
C GLY A 64 -13.07 20.31 -6.69
N GLU A 65 -14.38 20.03 -6.75
CA GLU A 65 -15.35 20.34 -5.67
C GLU A 65 -15.39 19.28 -4.55
N ARG A 66 -14.52 18.25 -4.61
CA ARG A 66 -14.50 17.18 -3.61
C ARG A 66 -13.95 17.69 -2.28
N PRO A 67 -14.36 17.10 -1.14
CA PRO A 67 -13.73 17.38 0.14
C PRO A 67 -12.20 17.21 0.07
N PRO A 68 -11.43 18.13 0.67
CA PRO A 68 -9.97 18.10 0.54
C PRO A 68 -9.40 16.92 1.32
N LEU A 69 -8.63 16.06 0.65
CA LEU A 69 -7.87 14.96 1.27
C LEU A 69 -6.70 15.47 2.14
N TYR A 70 -6.23 16.69 1.87
CA TYR A 70 -5.21 17.39 2.66
C TYR A 70 -5.79 18.71 3.18
N PRO A 71 -6.63 18.68 4.23
CA PRO A 71 -7.12 19.90 4.84
C PRO A 71 -5.98 20.71 5.44
N LYS A 72 -6.12 22.05 5.40
CA LYS A 72 -5.13 22.97 5.94
C LYS A 72 -4.91 22.71 7.43
N GLY A 73 -3.65 22.53 7.84
CA GLY A 73 -3.24 22.32 9.22
C GLY A 73 -3.17 20.85 9.65
N MET A 74 -3.54 19.91 8.78
CA MET A 74 -3.49 18.47 9.07
C MET A 74 -2.26 17.78 8.46
N GLU A 75 -1.38 18.52 7.79
CA GLU A 75 -0.24 17.96 7.05
C GLU A 75 0.69 17.13 7.94
N ALA A 76 1.03 17.63 9.13
CA ALA A 76 1.91 16.94 10.06
C ALA A 76 1.27 15.65 10.61
N GLU A 77 -0.04 15.63 10.81
CA GLU A 77 -0.75 14.44 11.28
C GLU A 77 -0.85 13.38 10.17
N ILE A 78 -1.11 13.81 8.93
CA ILE A 78 -1.13 12.92 7.76
C ILE A 78 0.25 12.31 7.55
N GLU A 79 1.31 13.11 7.63
CA GLU A 79 2.69 12.64 7.52
C GLU A 79 3.05 11.65 8.64
N ALA A 80 2.63 11.93 9.88
CA ALA A 80 2.83 11.03 11.00
C ALA A 80 2.12 9.68 10.80
N VAL A 81 0.91 9.68 10.22
CA VAL A 81 0.20 8.45 9.86
C VAL A 81 0.94 7.69 8.76
N GLY A 82 1.41 8.36 7.71
CA GLY A 82 2.21 7.73 6.66
C GLY A 82 3.47 7.05 7.23
N HIS A 83 4.18 7.74 8.14
CA HIS A 83 5.32 7.17 8.84
C HIS A 83 4.95 5.97 9.73
N LEU A 84 3.81 6.04 10.44
CA LEU A 84 3.29 4.93 11.24
C LEU A 84 2.97 3.71 10.38
N CYS A 85 2.37 3.91 9.20
CA CYS A 85 2.04 2.84 8.27
C CYS A 85 3.32 2.18 7.72
N GLU A 86 4.30 2.99 7.30
CA GLU A 86 5.54 2.45 6.75
C GLU A 86 6.38 1.74 7.83
N GLN A 87 6.66 2.40 8.95
CA GLN A 87 7.55 1.86 9.97
C GLN A 87 6.87 0.86 10.91
N GLY A 88 5.61 1.11 11.25
CA GLY A 88 4.85 0.38 12.25
C GLY A 88 3.98 -0.74 11.70
N ILE A 89 3.75 -0.79 10.38
CA ILE A 89 3.04 -1.89 9.70
C ILE A 89 3.97 -2.56 8.68
N ASN A 90 4.30 -1.87 7.58
CA ASN A 90 4.98 -2.49 6.43
C ASN A 90 6.37 -3.04 6.81
N ALA A 91 7.23 -2.20 7.39
CA ALA A 91 8.59 -2.58 7.76
C ALA A 91 8.63 -3.62 8.89
N THR A 92 7.71 -3.55 9.86
CA THR A 92 7.61 -4.56 10.94
C THR A 92 7.08 -5.89 10.42
N ALA A 93 6.07 -5.89 9.55
CA ALA A 93 5.53 -7.12 8.97
C ALA A 93 6.54 -7.78 8.04
N GLN A 94 7.27 -6.98 7.26
CA GLN A 94 8.38 -7.47 6.44
C GLN A 94 9.47 -8.11 7.31
N ARG A 95 9.92 -7.44 8.38
CA ARG A 95 10.94 -8.01 9.30
C ARG A 95 10.47 -9.29 9.98
N ALA A 96 9.23 -9.32 10.46
CA ALA A 96 8.66 -10.52 11.08
C ALA A 96 8.58 -11.71 10.09
N GLY A 97 8.35 -11.43 8.81
CA GLY A 97 8.28 -12.44 7.75
C GLY A 97 9.61 -12.74 7.04
N ARG A 98 10.74 -12.23 7.51
CA ARG A 98 12.04 -12.55 6.90
C ARG A 98 12.40 -14.01 7.14
N ALA A 99 12.83 -14.68 6.07
CA ALA A 99 13.21 -16.09 6.10
C ALA A 99 14.47 -16.36 6.95
N ASP A 100 15.37 -15.37 7.03
CA ASP A 100 16.65 -15.42 7.74
C ASP A 100 16.62 -14.78 9.13
N ALA A 101 15.47 -14.23 9.57
CA ALA A 101 15.32 -13.67 10.91
C ALA A 101 15.32 -14.77 11.98
N ASP A 102 16.02 -14.53 13.08
CA ASP A 102 15.93 -15.38 14.27
C ASP A 102 14.61 -15.16 15.02
N ASP A 103 14.30 -16.04 15.97
CA ASP A 103 13.04 -15.99 16.73
C ASP A 103 12.90 -14.70 17.55
N ALA A 104 14.00 -14.14 18.06
CA ALA A 104 13.97 -12.92 18.86
C ALA A 104 13.66 -11.68 17.99
N GLU A 105 14.26 -11.59 16.79
CA GLU A 105 13.96 -10.56 15.81
C GLU A 105 12.51 -10.66 15.33
N ARG A 106 12.06 -11.88 15.00
CA ARG A 106 10.68 -12.15 14.58
C ARG A 106 9.67 -11.74 15.64
N ASP A 107 9.84 -12.19 16.88
CA ASP A 107 8.95 -11.88 17.99
C ASP A 107 8.93 -10.39 18.32
N SER A 108 10.09 -9.73 18.28
CA SER A 108 10.20 -8.28 18.51
C SER A 108 9.50 -7.46 17.41
N ALA A 109 9.71 -7.83 16.14
CA ALA A 109 9.07 -7.19 15.00
C ALA A 109 7.55 -7.40 15.02
N LEU A 110 7.10 -8.62 15.28
CA LEU A 110 5.68 -8.96 15.39
C LEU A 110 5.01 -8.30 16.59
N GLY A 111 5.68 -8.25 17.74
CA GLY A 111 5.22 -7.48 18.89
C GLY A 111 5.06 -5.99 18.59
N SER A 112 5.96 -5.42 17.77
CA SER A 112 5.87 -4.04 17.30
C SER A 112 4.68 -3.81 16.37
N LEU A 113 4.49 -4.71 15.39
CA LEU A 113 3.32 -4.69 14.50
C LEU A 113 2.02 -4.73 15.31
N LEU A 114 1.86 -5.70 16.22
CA LEU A 114 0.64 -5.87 17.01
C LEU A 114 0.36 -4.68 17.94
N ARG A 115 1.40 -3.99 18.44
CA ARG A 115 1.21 -2.74 19.20
C ARG A 115 0.64 -1.62 18.32
N THR A 116 1.15 -1.47 17.10
CA THR A 116 0.63 -0.50 16.13
C THR A 116 -0.82 -0.79 15.79
N LEU A 117 -1.14 -2.04 15.44
CA LEU A 117 -2.52 -2.45 15.11
C LEU A 117 -3.48 -2.23 16.27
N ARG A 118 -3.08 -2.54 17.51
CA ARG A 118 -3.89 -2.28 18.71
C ARG A 118 -4.16 -0.78 18.93
N SER A 119 -3.19 0.07 18.67
CA SER A 119 -3.36 1.53 18.76
C SER A 119 -4.41 2.02 17.75
N LEU A 120 -4.31 1.55 16.51
CA LEU A 120 -5.25 1.87 15.44
C LEU A 120 -6.65 1.31 15.71
N GLU A 121 -6.75 0.07 16.18
CA GLU A 121 -8.00 -0.56 16.62
C GLU A 121 -8.72 0.28 17.68
N GLY A 122 -8.00 0.70 18.72
CA GLY A 122 -8.59 1.53 19.79
C GLY A 122 -9.11 2.89 19.30
N ARG A 123 -8.47 3.45 18.26
CA ARG A 123 -8.88 4.70 17.62
C ARG A 123 -10.12 4.49 16.74
N LEU A 124 -10.08 3.50 15.85
CA LEU A 124 -11.14 3.20 14.89
C LEU A 124 -12.36 2.52 15.52
N ALA A 125 -12.25 2.00 16.74
CA ALA A 125 -13.41 1.58 17.53
C ALA A 125 -14.32 2.76 17.94
N ARG A 126 -13.85 4.01 17.81
CA ARG A 126 -14.55 5.21 18.25
C ARG A 126 -14.78 6.24 17.14
N GLN A 127 -14.19 6.04 15.97
CA GLN A 127 -14.16 7.04 14.89
C GLN A 127 -14.29 6.34 13.54
N ASP A 128 -14.96 6.99 12.59
CA ASP A 128 -15.12 6.47 11.24
C ASP A 128 -13.90 6.70 10.34
N TYR A 129 -13.08 7.70 10.66
CA TYR A 129 -11.86 8.00 9.94
C TYR A 129 -10.71 8.24 10.92
N LEU A 130 -9.48 8.10 10.45
CA LEU A 130 -8.32 8.24 11.31
C LEU A 130 -8.25 9.62 11.94
N LEU A 131 -8.35 10.69 11.15
CA LEU A 131 -8.11 12.04 11.65
C LEU A 131 -9.41 12.84 11.87
N GLY A 132 -10.49 12.17 12.28
CA GLY A 132 -11.75 12.82 12.68
C GLY A 132 -12.99 12.26 11.99
N ASP A 133 -13.82 13.15 11.46
CA ASP A 133 -15.16 12.87 10.92
C ASP A 133 -15.22 12.78 9.39
N ARG A 134 -14.08 12.93 8.71
CA ARG A 134 -13.99 12.88 7.25
C ARG A 134 -12.77 12.10 6.78
N LEU A 135 -12.88 11.57 5.57
CA LEU A 135 -11.79 10.92 4.84
C LEU A 135 -10.67 11.93 4.55
N THR A 136 -9.44 11.53 4.83
CA THR A 136 -8.20 12.27 4.55
C THR A 136 -7.18 11.37 3.85
N ALA A 137 -6.06 11.93 3.42
CA ALA A 137 -4.95 11.14 2.89
C ALA A 137 -4.39 10.12 3.90
N ALA A 138 -4.51 10.39 5.21
CA ALA A 138 -4.13 9.43 6.25
C ALA A 138 -4.92 8.11 6.14
N ASP A 139 -6.21 8.19 5.80
CA ASP A 139 -7.06 7.02 5.63
C ASP A 139 -6.63 6.16 4.43
N ILE A 140 -6.17 6.82 3.36
CA ILE A 140 -5.63 6.19 2.15
C ILE A 140 -4.32 5.46 2.47
N GLU A 141 -3.39 6.11 3.17
CA GLU A 141 -2.12 5.51 3.59
C GLU A 141 -2.35 4.24 4.42
N LEU A 142 -3.23 4.32 5.42
CA LEU A 142 -3.55 3.15 6.24
C LEU A 142 -4.22 2.05 5.42
N TRP A 143 -5.19 2.40 4.56
CA TRP A 143 -5.89 1.40 3.75
C TRP A 143 -4.93 0.63 2.85
N VAL A 144 -4.01 1.31 2.17
CA VAL A 144 -2.98 0.68 1.33
C VAL A 144 -2.09 -0.25 2.16
N SER A 145 -1.66 0.18 3.36
CA SER A 145 -0.87 -0.68 4.26
C SER A 145 -1.62 -1.90 4.75
N LEU A 146 -2.93 -1.80 5.04
CA LEU A 146 -3.75 -2.95 5.46
C LEU A 146 -3.97 -3.93 4.31
N VAL A 147 -4.18 -3.43 3.09
CA VAL A 147 -4.24 -4.26 1.88
C VAL A 147 -2.93 -5.03 1.72
N GLN A 148 -1.77 -4.37 1.82
CA GLN A 148 -0.46 -5.04 1.71
C GLN A 148 -0.21 -6.03 2.86
N LEU A 149 -0.60 -5.67 4.08
CA LEU A 149 -0.49 -6.56 5.25
C LEU A 149 -1.21 -7.88 4.99
N ASP A 150 -2.45 -7.81 4.49
CA ASP A 150 -3.25 -9.00 4.27
C ASP A 150 -2.86 -9.75 2.99
N THR A 151 -2.60 -9.04 1.89
CA THR A 151 -2.39 -9.68 0.57
C THR A 151 -0.94 -10.09 0.29
N VAL A 152 0.03 -9.52 1.00
CA VAL A 152 1.48 -9.69 0.75
C VAL A 152 2.19 -10.21 2.00
N HIS A 153 2.13 -9.48 3.11
CA HIS A 153 2.93 -9.80 4.29
C HIS A 153 2.43 -11.04 5.02
N ARG A 154 1.11 -11.27 5.05
CA ARG A 154 0.47 -12.43 5.69
C ARG A 154 1.05 -13.78 5.27
N TRP A 155 1.44 -13.92 4.01
CA TRP A 155 2.04 -15.14 3.44
C TRP A 155 3.38 -15.52 4.09
N HIS A 156 4.02 -14.57 4.75
CA HIS A 156 5.32 -14.73 5.40
C HIS A 156 5.21 -14.84 6.92
N LEU A 157 4.00 -14.78 7.47
CA LEU A 157 3.72 -14.92 8.90
C LEU A 157 3.22 -16.32 9.20
N ASP A 158 3.52 -16.84 10.40
CA ASP A 158 2.93 -18.08 10.87
C ASP A 158 1.42 -17.92 11.19
N ALA A 159 0.69 -19.03 11.25
CA ALA A 159 -0.76 -19.00 11.47
C ALA A 159 -1.17 -18.30 12.78
N SER A 160 -0.38 -18.44 13.85
CA SER A 160 -0.67 -17.80 15.14
C SER A 160 -0.51 -16.28 15.08
N ALA A 161 0.50 -15.80 14.34
CA ALA A 161 0.71 -14.40 14.04
C ALA A 161 -0.47 -13.83 13.24
N VAL A 162 -0.89 -14.53 12.18
CA VAL A 162 -2.02 -14.10 11.35
C VAL A 162 -3.33 -14.02 12.17
N HIS A 163 -3.60 -14.99 13.05
CA HIS A 163 -4.77 -14.92 13.93
C HIS A 163 -4.76 -13.69 14.84
N ARG A 164 -3.60 -13.34 15.42
CA ARG A 164 -3.47 -12.11 16.25
C ARG A 164 -3.62 -10.84 15.44
N VAL A 165 -3.17 -10.83 14.18
CA VAL A 165 -3.38 -9.70 13.27
C VAL A 165 -4.87 -9.58 12.92
N ALA A 166 -5.56 -10.70 12.68
CA ALA A 166 -7.01 -10.74 12.42
C ALA A 166 -7.87 -10.29 13.62
N ASP A 167 -7.35 -10.40 14.86
CA ASP A 167 -8.02 -10.03 16.11
C ASP A 167 -8.08 -8.50 16.36
N HIS A 168 -8.33 -7.73 15.30
CA HIS A 168 -8.54 -6.27 15.31
C HIS A 168 -9.82 -5.94 14.52
N PRO A 169 -11.00 -6.27 15.07
CA PRO A 169 -12.25 -6.24 14.31
C PRO A 169 -12.67 -4.83 13.83
N ALA A 170 -12.44 -3.78 14.60
CA ALA A 170 -12.78 -2.42 14.18
C ALA A 170 -11.87 -1.95 13.03
N LEU A 171 -10.59 -2.27 13.08
CA LEU A 171 -9.60 -2.00 12.03
C LEU A 171 -9.98 -2.70 10.72
N TRP A 172 -10.33 -3.99 10.78
CA TRP A 172 -10.72 -4.73 9.58
C TRP A 172 -12.12 -4.35 9.08
N ALA A 173 -13.03 -3.93 9.97
CA ALA A 173 -14.31 -3.35 9.56
C ALA A 173 -14.12 -2.01 8.83
N TYR A 174 -13.24 -1.15 9.34
CA TYR A 174 -12.81 0.08 8.68
C TYR A 174 -12.24 -0.21 7.27
N ALA A 175 -11.34 -1.20 7.16
CA ALA A 175 -10.73 -1.56 5.89
C ALA A 175 -11.76 -2.07 4.86
N ARG A 176 -12.71 -2.91 5.28
CA ARG A 176 -13.83 -3.38 4.45
C ARG A 176 -14.76 -2.25 4.02
N ARG A 177 -15.08 -1.32 4.93
CA ARG A 177 -15.92 -0.15 4.61
C ARG A 177 -15.29 0.68 3.50
N LEU A 178 -13.98 0.97 3.61
CA LEU A 178 -13.27 1.68 2.55
C LEU A 178 -13.20 0.87 1.26
N ALA A 179 -12.96 -0.44 1.32
CA ALA A 179 -12.98 -1.29 0.14
C ALA A 179 -14.34 -1.26 -0.59
N GLY A 180 -15.45 -1.13 0.14
CA GLY A 180 -16.79 -0.98 -0.43
C GLY A 180 -17.05 0.35 -1.14
N ASP A 181 -16.20 1.37 -0.95
CA ASP A 181 -16.26 2.61 -1.70
C ASP A 181 -15.62 2.42 -3.08
N PRO A 182 -16.32 2.76 -4.20
CA PRO A 182 -15.76 2.66 -5.54
C PRO A 182 -14.45 3.41 -5.75
N ALA A 183 -14.19 4.49 -5.00
CA ALA A 183 -12.92 5.23 -5.05
C ALA A 183 -11.71 4.40 -4.57
N PHE A 184 -11.95 3.29 -3.88
CA PHE A 184 -10.93 2.36 -3.39
C PHE A 184 -11.03 1.01 -4.09
N GLY A 185 -12.15 0.30 -3.92
CA GLY A 185 -12.32 -1.07 -4.38
C GLY A 185 -12.16 -1.24 -5.89
N ALA A 186 -12.69 -0.29 -6.68
CA ALA A 186 -12.63 -0.35 -8.14
C ALA A 186 -11.20 -0.26 -8.71
N HIS A 187 -10.23 0.17 -7.90
CA HIS A 187 -8.82 0.32 -8.30
C HIS A 187 -7.91 -0.78 -7.75
N LEU A 188 -8.46 -1.74 -7.00
CA LEU A 188 -7.70 -2.83 -6.39
C LEU A 188 -7.39 -3.94 -7.40
N ASP A 189 -6.14 -4.04 -7.85
CA ASP A 189 -5.66 -5.12 -8.72
C ASP A 189 -5.03 -6.26 -7.90
N LEU A 190 -5.87 -7.09 -7.27
CA LEU A 190 -5.43 -8.22 -6.45
C LEU A 190 -4.53 -9.20 -7.23
N ASP A 191 -4.90 -9.52 -8.47
CA ASP A 191 -4.10 -10.39 -9.32
C ASP A 191 -2.74 -9.75 -9.64
N GLY A 192 -2.71 -8.44 -9.88
CA GLY A 192 -1.48 -7.69 -10.09
C GLY A 192 -0.57 -7.71 -8.86
N ILE A 193 -1.14 -7.50 -7.66
CA ILE A 193 -0.43 -7.56 -6.39
C ILE A 193 0.17 -8.96 -6.19
N ALA A 194 -0.63 -10.01 -6.37
CA ALA A 194 -0.18 -11.40 -6.20
C ALA A 194 0.93 -11.75 -7.19
N ARG A 195 0.77 -11.44 -8.49
CA ARG A 195 1.82 -11.67 -9.51
C ARG A 195 3.11 -10.92 -9.18
N ARG A 196 3.02 -9.66 -8.74
CA ARG A 196 4.19 -8.85 -8.36
C ARG A 196 4.91 -9.47 -7.17
N HIS A 197 4.17 -9.86 -6.13
CA HIS A 197 4.73 -10.51 -4.96
C HIS A 197 5.42 -11.83 -5.34
N HIS A 198 4.75 -12.73 -6.05
CA HIS A 198 5.33 -14.01 -6.47
C HIS A 198 6.59 -13.85 -7.33
N ALA A 199 6.61 -12.89 -8.26
CA ALA A 199 7.78 -12.65 -9.12
C ALA A 199 9.03 -12.18 -8.36
N HIS A 200 8.85 -11.54 -7.19
CA HIS A 200 9.94 -10.99 -6.38
C HIS A 200 10.13 -11.73 -5.04
N CYS A 201 9.29 -12.72 -4.76
CA CYS A 201 9.35 -13.50 -3.54
C CYS A 201 10.59 -14.42 -3.59
N ARG A 202 11.50 -14.24 -2.62
CA ARG A 202 12.70 -15.07 -2.46
C ARG A 202 12.67 -15.92 -1.18
N GLY A 203 11.55 -15.91 -0.46
CA GLY A 203 11.39 -16.52 0.86
C GLY A 203 10.50 -17.77 0.87
N LEU A 204 10.41 -18.42 2.03
CA LEU A 204 9.47 -19.50 2.30
C LEU A 204 8.09 -18.89 2.57
N GLU A 205 7.07 -19.28 1.80
CA GLU A 205 5.69 -18.97 2.13
C GLU A 205 5.25 -19.86 3.29
N ALA A 206 5.02 -19.25 4.45
CA ALA A 206 4.61 -19.95 5.67
C ALA A 206 3.08 -20.15 5.68
N ALA A 207 2.62 -21.04 6.56
CA ALA A 207 1.24 -21.51 6.67
C ALA A 207 0.14 -20.43 6.86
N GLY A 208 0.48 -19.15 7.00
CA GLY A 208 -0.47 -18.03 7.03
C GLY A 208 -1.31 -17.86 5.76
N ALA A 209 -0.93 -18.52 4.65
CA ALA A 209 -1.71 -18.62 3.42
C ALA A 209 -3.18 -19.04 3.61
N ALA A 210 -3.45 -19.91 4.60
CA ALA A 210 -4.77 -20.50 4.80
C ALA A 210 -5.77 -19.56 5.52
N VAL A 211 -5.30 -18.48 6.15
CA VAL A 211 -6.13 -17.58 6.95
C VAL A 211 -6.29 -16.27 6.20
N GLN A 212 -7.40 -16.09 5.50
CA GLN A 212 -7.72 -14.81 4.86
C GLN A 212 -8.47 -13.90 5.85
N ILE A 213 -7.99 -12.67 6.05
CA ILE A 213 -8.58 -11.75 7.04
C ILE A 213 -9.75 -10.97 6.43
N VAL A 214 -9.58 -10.48 5.19
CA VAL A 214 -10.62 -9.77 4.45
C VAL A 214 -10.85 -10.42 3.09
N GLU A 215 -12.12 -10.54 2.70
CA GLU A 215 -12.52 -10.95 1.35
C GLU A 215 -12.44 -9.77 0.35
N TRP A 216 -11.23 -9.32 0.05
CA TRP A 216 -11.00 -8.17 -0.84
C TRP A 216 -11.60 -8.34 -2.24
N ALA A 217 -11.70 -9.59 -2.72
CA ALA A 217 -12.25 -9.91 -4.03
C ALA A 217 -13.72 -9.47 -4.17
N ALA A 218 -14.48 -9.46 -3.07
CA ALA A 218 -15.87 -8.97 -3.06
C ALA A 218 -15.98 -7.46 -3.33
N HIS A 219 -14.87 -6.73 -3.26
CA HIS A 219 -14.77 -5.28 -3.42
C HIS A 219 -14.01 -4.86 -4.68
N ALA A 220 -13.26 -5.77 -5.28
CA ALA A 220 -12.49 -5.53 -6.50
C ALA A 220 -13.39 -5.63 -7.75
N PRO A 221 -13.06 -4.92 -8.85
CA PRO A 221 -13.82 -5.06 -10.09
C PRO A 221 -13.66 -6.48 -10.65
N ASP A 222 -14.73 -7.03 -11.25
CA ASP A 222 -14.64 -8.32 -11.95
C ASP A 222 -13.84 -8.16 -13.26
N ARG A 223 -12.55 -8.49 -13.20
CA ARG A 223 -11.65 -8.41 -14.36
C ARG A 223 -11.73 -9.66 -15.25
N THR A 224 -12.48 -10.70 -14.87
CA THR A 224 -12.65 -11.90 -15.70
C THR A 224 -13.56 -11.66 -16.91
N ALA A 225 -14.46 -10.66 -16.82
CA ALA A 225 -15.33 -10.26 -17.92
C ALA A 225 -14.64 -9.42 -19.02
N SER A 226 -13.44 -8.89 -18.77
CA SER A 226 -12.76 -7.93 -19.68
C SER A 226 -11.77 -8.56 -20.67
N ARG A 227 -11.69 -9.89 -20.76
CA ARG A 227 -10.80 -10.61 -21.71
C ARG A 227 -11.50 -11.04 -23.02
N GLN A 228 -12.74 -10.61 -23.25
CA GLN A 228 -13.45 -10.77 -24.52
C GLN A 228 -13.87 -9.38 -25.03
N GLY A 229 -12.99 -8.72 -25.77
CA GLY A 229 -13.24 -7.41 -26.39
C GLY A 229 -12.13 -7.04 -27.34
#